data_AF-A0AAN6INZ6-F1
#
_entry.id   AF-A0AAN6INZ6-F1
#
_cell.length_a   1.000
_cell.length_b   1.000
_cell.length_c   1.000
_cell.angle_alpha   90.00
_cell.angle_beta   90.00
_cell.angle_gamma   90.00
#
_symmetry.space_group_name_H-M   'P 1'
#
loop_
_entity.id
_entity.type
_entity.pdbx_description
1 polymer ?
#
loop_
_entity_poly.entity_id
_entity_poly.type
_entity_poly.pdbx_seq_one_letter_code
_entity_poly.pdbx_strand_id
1 'polypeptide(L)'
;MMSQVNSEMRALRELKNQYMSSHSVANSQKALLQSRYQKVGRDVKALLTAYSNVSKNYSTQYREKLKKQYRIANPSATEEEVDEAVYNDDAHQAFAQAVSNSSRVQNATRVLSSVKQRHDDVKKIAKTIEELAALIQELSELVDEQQVQLDSIEDAVEASNTHVQSAQVAIGEGIVLAKKTRKCKWWFILAALILAIVIGVVLYLKLRPN
;
A
#
# COMPACT_ATOMS: atom_id res chain seq x y z
N MET A 1 -2.81 -12.12 10.53
CA MET A 1 -2.35 -11.41 9.32
C MET A 1 -3.37 -11.53 8.18
N MET A 2 -3.74 -12.72 7.69
CA MET A 2 -4.74 -12.88 6.61
C MET A 2 -6.14 -12.36 6.97
N SER A 3 -6.61 -12.62 8.19
CA SER A 3 -7.88 -12.04 8.68
C SER A 3 -7.87 -10.51 8.66
N GLN A 4 -6.71 -9.91 8.92
CA GLN A 4 -6.55 -8.46 8.94
C GLN A 4 -6.52 -7.89 7.51
N VAL A 5 -5.78 -8.51 6.60
CA VAL A 5 -5.74 -8.12 5.18
C VAL A 5 -7.12 -8.27 4.54
N ASN A 6 -7.84 -9.36 4.80
CA ASN A 6 -9.21 -9.55 4.31
C ASN A 6 -10.18 -8.53 4.91
N SER A 7 -10.08 -8.21 6.19
CA SER A 7 -10.93 -7.18 6.80
C SER A 7 -10.63 -5.78 6.26
N GLU A 8 -9.35 -5.46 6.02
CA GLU A 8 -8.94 -4.18 5.45
C GLU A 8 -9.38 -4.05 3.99
N MET A 9 -9.28 -5.11 3.19
CA MET A 9 -9.83 -5.16 1.84
C MET A 9 -11.35 -4.96 1.81
N ARG A 10 -12.08 -5.57 2.75
CA ARG A 10 -13.54 -5.37 2.88
C ARG A 10 -13.89 -3.95 3.28
N ALA A 11 -13.19 -3.38 4.25
CA ALA A 11 -13.38 -1.99 4.66
C ALA A 11 -13.07 -1.01 3.51
N LEU A 12 -12.02 -1.28 2.72
CA LEU A 12 -11.68 -0.51 1.52
C LEU A 12 -12.78 -0.60 0.45
N ARG A 13 -13.38 -1.79 0.26
CA ARG A 13 -14.51 -2.01 -0.66
C ARG A 13 -15.75 -1.23 -0.21
N GLU A 14 -16.09 -1.30 1.07
CA GLU A 14 -17.23 -0.56 1.63
C GLU A 14 -17.03 0.95 1.52
N LEU A 15 -15.84 1.44 1.84
CA LEU A 15 -15.49 2.85 1.70
C LEU A 15 -15.56 3.33 0.24
N LYS A 16 -15.04 2.53 -0.70
CA LYS A 16 -15.18 2.81 -2.14
C LYS A 16 -16.66 2.92 -2.52
N ASN A 17 -17.49 1.95 -2.13
CA ASN A 17 -18.91 1.92 -2.50
C ASN A 17 -19.70 3.09 -1.88
N GLN A 18 -19.44 3.41 -0.61
CA GLN A 18 -20.04 4.55 0.09
C GLN A 18 -19.67 5.88 -0.57
N TYR A 19 -18.43 6.02 -1.01
CA TYR A 19 -17.95 7.24 -1.65
C TYR A 19 -18.47 7.39 -3.09
N MET A 20 -18.53 6.28 -3.85
CA MET A 20 -19.08 6.27 -5.21
C MET A 20 -20.58 6.59 -5.23
N SER A 21 -21.33 6.18 -4.19
CA SER A 21 -22.78 6.45 -4.05
C SER A 21 -23.10 7.86 -3.52
N SER A 22 -22.13 8.56 -2.93
CA SER A 22 -22.33 9.95 -2.46
C SER A 22 -22.56 10.91 -3.63
N HIS A 23 -23.70 11.60 -3.65
CA HIS A 23 -24.06 12.57 -4.70
C HIS A 23 -23.31 13.91 -4.59
N SER A 24 -22.61 14.18 -3.47
CA SER A 24 -21.92 15.45 -3.24
C SER A 24 -20.56 15.57 -3.93
N VAL A 25 -20.03 14.47 -4.47
CA VAL A 25 -18.70 14.41 -5.06
C VAL A 25 -18.79 14.51 -6.58
N ALA A 26 -18.03 15.44 -7.17
CA ALA A 26 -17.93 15.60 -8.62
C ALA A 26 -17.49 14.29 -9.30
N ASN A 27 -18.09 13.96 -10.44
CA ASN A 27 -17.79 12.73 -11.19
C ASN A 27 -16.30 12.60 -11.55
N SER A 28 -15.61 13.72 -11.80
CA SER A 28 -14.16 13.79 -12.03
C SER A 28 -13.35 13.32 -10.82
N GLN A 29 -13.74 13.69 -9.59
CA GLN A 29 -13.08 13.23 -8.37
C GLN A 29 -13.33 11.74 -8.11
N LYS A 30 -14.54 11.24 -8.41
CA LYS A 30 -14.85 9.81 -8.33
C LYS A 30 -13.99 8.99 -9.30
N ALA A 31 -13.85 9.44 -10.54
CA ALA A 31 -13.01 8.80 -11.56
C ALA A 31 -11.53 8.77 -11.15
N LEU A 32 -10.99 9.88 -10.63
CA LEU A 32 -9.62 9.96 -10.12
C LEU A 32 -9.36 9.00 -8.94
N LEU A 33 -10.31 8.88 -8.03
CA LEU A 33 -10.16 7.95 -6.90
C LEU A 33 -10.24 6.50 -7.40
N GLN A 34 -11.18 6.21 -8.29
CA GLN A 34 -11.32 4.87 -8.88
C GLN A 34 -10.05 4.41 -9.60
N SER A 35 -9.42 5.28 -10.39
CA SER A 35 -8.17 4.95 -11.07
C SER A 35 -6.99 4.73 -10.11
N ARG A 36 -6.92 5.51 -9.01
CA ARG A 36 -5.94 5.27 -7.93
C ARG A 36 -6.17 3.91 -7.27
N TYR A 37 -7.42 3.58 -6.93
CA TYR A 37 -7.76 2.28 -6.34
C TYR A 37 -7.40 1.11 -7.26
N GLN A 38 -7.68 1.22 -8.55
CA GLN A 38 -7.30 0.20 -9.54
C GLN A 38 -5.80 0.07 -9.71
N LYS A 39 -5.07 1.19 -9.74
CA LYS A 39 -3.61 1.16 -9.80
C LYS A 39 -3.05 0.43 -8.59
N VAL A 40 -3.50 0.78 -7.38
CA VAL A 40 -3.08 0.08 -6.15
C VAL A 40 -3.47 -1.39 -6.20
N GLY A 41 -4.67 -1.73 -6.66
CA GLY A 41 -5.11 -3.12 -6.83
C GLY A 41 -4.22 -3.92 -7.79
N ARG A 42 -3.84 -3.33 -8.93
CA ARG A 42 -2.89 -3.92 -9.89
C ARG A 42 -1.50 -4.11 -9.30
N ASP A 43 -0.99 -3.10 -8.61
CA ASP A 43 0.34 -3.13 -7.99
C ASP A 43 0.40 -4.20 -6.89
N VAL A 44 -0.63 -4.28 -6.03
CA VAL A 44 -0.75 -5.31 -5.00
C VAL A 44 -0.88 -6.71 -5.61
N LYS A 45 -1.73 -6.88 -6.64
CA LYS A 45 -1.85 -8.16 -7.37
C LYS A 45 -0.50 -8.61 -7.92
N ALA A 46 0.23 -7.72 -8.60
CA ALA A 46 1.55 -8.01 -9.15
C ALA A 46 2.55 -8.42 -8.06
N LEU A 47 2.57 -7.72 -6.93
CA LEU A 47 3.43 -8.06 -5.79
C LEU A 47 3.09 -9.44 -5.20
N LEU A 48 1.81 -9.73 -5.00
CA LEU A 48 1.37 -11.03 -4.47
C LEU A 48 1.68 -12.17 -5.44
N THR A 49 1.51 -11.97 -6.75
CA THR A 49 1.91 -12.94 -7.77
C THR A 49 3.42 -13.19 -7.75
N ALA A 50 4.23 -12.13 -7.68
CA ALA A 50 5.68 -12.25 -7.58
C ALA A 50 6.11 -13.02 -6.31
N TYR A 51 5.51 -12.69 -5.16
CA TYR A 51 5.78 -13.38 -3.91
C TYR A 51 5.37 -14.86 -3.97
N SER A 52 4.18 -15.17 -4.51
CA SER A 52 3.73 -16.55 -4.72
C SER A 52 4.70 -17.36 -5.58
N ASN A 53 5.22 -16.77 -6.67
CA ASN A 53 6.23 -17.41 -7.51
C ASN A 53 7.53 -17.70 -6.77
N VAL A 54 8.02 -16.76 -5.95
CA VAL A 54 9.22 -16.95 -5.12
C VAL A 54 8.99 -18.07 -4.10
N SER A 55 7.85 -18.06 -3.41
CA SER A 55 7.47 -19.10 -2.44
C SER A 55 7.36 -20.49 -3.09
N LYS A 56 6.78 -20.57 -4.29
CA LYS A 56 6.68 -21.82 -5.07
C LYS A 56 8.07 -22.33 -5.46
N ASN A 57 8.94 -21.46 -5.97
CA ASN A 57 10.31 -21.81 -6.31
C ASN A 57 11.11 -22.31 -5.08
N TYR A 58 10.97 -21.62 -3.95
CA TYR A 58 11.59 -22.05 -2.70
C TYR A 58 11.11 -23.44 -2.25
N SER A 59 9.79 -23.68 -2.31
CA SER A 59 9.20 -24.99 -1.99
C SER A 59 9.75 -26.10 -2.89
N THR A 60 9.82 -25.87 -4.21
CA THR A 60 10.41 -26.82 -5.16
C THR A 60 11.89 -27.10 -4.86
N GLN A 61 12.71 -26.06 -4.67
CA GLN A 61 14.14 -26.24 -4.36
C GLN A 61 14.36 -26.97 -3.04
N TYR A 62 13.50 -26.73 -2.05
CA TYR A 62 13.56 -27.42 -0.78
C TYR A 62 13.22 -28.91 -0.92
N ARG A 63 12.16 -29.25 -1.68
CA ARG A 63 11.82 -30.64 -2.01
C ARG A 63 12.97 -31.36 -2.69
N GLU A 64 13.62 -30.73 -3.67
CA GLU A 64 14.80 -31.30 -4.33
C GLU A 64 15.96 -31.56 -3.36
N LYS A 65 16.19 -30.66 -2.39
CA LYS A 65 17.20 -30.89 -1.35
C LYS A 65 16.82 -32.06 -0.44
N LEU A 66 15.54 -32.20 -0.08
CA LEU A 66 15.05 -33.33 0.70
C LEU A 66 15.24 -34.66 -0.03
N LYS A 67 14.89 -34.73 -1.33
CA LYS A 67 15.11 -35.94 -2.15
C LYS A 67 16.57 -36.39 -2.11
N LYS A 68 17.50 -35.44 -2.27
CA LYS A 68 18.95 -35.72 -2.17
C LYS A 68 19.34 -36.24 -0.79
N GLN A 69 18.85 -35.64 0.29
CA GLN A 69 19.14 -36.08 1.66
C GLN A 69 18.54 -37.47 1.95
N TYR A 70 17.36 -37.76 1.43
CA TYR A 70 16.72 -39.08 1.55
C TYR A 70 17.56 -40.15 0.85
N ARG A 71 18.00 -39.91 -0.39
CA ARG A 71 18.88 -40.85 -1.12
C ARG A 71 20.23 -41.06 -0.46
N ILE A 72 20.78 -40.05 0.22
CA ILE A 72 22.01 -40.21 1.01
C ILE A 72 21.78 -41.14 2.20
N ALA A 73 20.59 -41.09 2.83
CA ALA A 73 20.22 -41.95 3.95
C ALA A 73 19.81 -43.37 3.52
N ASN A 74 19.15 -43.50 2.36
CA ASN A 74 18.73 -44.76 1.76
C ASN A 74 19.13 -44.82 0.27
N PRO A 75 20.36 -45.28 -0.04
CA PRO A 75 20.88 -45.32 -1.41
C PRO A 75 20.15 -46.27 -2.35
N SER A 76 19.43 -47.26 -1.81
CA SER A 76 18.64 -48.25 -2.56
C SER A 76 17.19 -47.84 -2.80
N ALA A 77 16.78 -46.64 -2.38
CA ALA A 77 15.41 -46.17 -2.55
C ALA A 77 15.04 -45.98 -4.03
N THR A 78 13.82 -46.36 -4.39
CA THR A 78 13.24 -46.09 -5.72
C THR A 78 12.77 -44.64 -5.82
N GLU A 79 12.52 -44.15 -7.04
CA GLU A 79 12.02 -42.77 -7.19
C GLU A 79 10.62 -42.57 -6.66
N GLU A 80 9.75 -43.57 -6.80
CA GLU A 80 8.43 -43.54 -6.15
C GLU A 80 8.54 -43.42 -4.63
N GLU A 81 9.45 -44.17 -3.97
CA GLU A 81 9.65 -44.07 -2.52
C GLU A 81 10.19 -42.70 -2.08
N VAL A 82 11.12 -42.13 -2.87
CA VAL A 82 11.69 -40.81 -2.62
C VAL A 82 10.64 -39.72 -2.75
N ASP A 83 9.78 -39.82 -3.76
CA ASP A 83 8.68 -38.86 -3.97
C ASP A 83 7.63 -39.00 -2.87
N GLU A 84 7.22 -40.21 -2.51
CA GLU A 84 6.29 -40.43 -1.40
C GLU A 84 6.83 -39.84 -0.09
N ALA A 85 8.12 -40.04 0.19
CA ALA A 85 8.78 -39.50 1.37
C ALA A 85 8.97 -37.96 1.37
N VAL A 86 8.63 -37.26 0.28
CA VAL A 86 8.80 -35.79 0.17
C VAL A 86 7.46 -35.06 -0.07
N TYR A 87 6.51 -35.71 -0.73
CA TYR A 87 5.21 -35.13 -1.07
C TYR A 87 4.08 -35.52 -0.11
N ASN A 88 4.22 -36.63 0.61
CA ASN A 88 3.20 -37.10 1.53
C ASN A 88 3.32 -36.44 2.91
N ASP A 89 2.21 -36.19 3.60
CA ASP A 89 2.23 -35.51 4.91
C ASP A 89 2.99 -36.32 5.99
N ASP A 90 3.07 -37.64 5.79
CA ASP A 90 3.79 -38.62 6.62
C ASP A 90 5.27 -38.81 6.20
N ALA A 91 5.79 -37.94 5.32
CA ALA A 91 7.18 -37.88 4.88
C ALA A 91 8.22 -38.04 6.01
N HIS A 92 7.90 -37.45 7.17
CA HIS A 92 8.74 -37.50 8.36
C HIS A 92 8.90 -38.92 8.94
N GLN A 93 7.89 -39.77 8.81
CA GLN A 93 7.90 -41.15 9.32
C GLN A 93 8.73 -42.06 8.39
N ALA A 94 8.58 -41.90 7.07
CA ALA A 94 9.41 -42.59 6.08
C ALA A 94 10.89 -42.18 6.20
N PHE A 95 11.17 -40.89 6.40
CA PHE A 95 12.53 -40.38 6.62
C PHE A 95 13.13 -40.91 7.94
N ALA A 96 12.34 -40.97 9.02
CA ALA A 96 12.78 -41.53 10.30
C ALA A 96 13.16 -43.01 10.18
N GLN A 97 12.38 -43.81 9.45
CA GLN A 97 12.65 -45.23 9.22
C GLN A 97 13.92 -45.43 8.37
N ALA A 98 14.05 -44.68 7.27
CA ALA A 98 15.23 -44.73 6.40
C ALA A 98 16.53 -44.39 7.16
N VAL A 99 16.50 -43.33 7.97
CA VAL A 99 17.67 -42.90 8.74
C VAL A 99 17.99 -43.87 9.89
N SER A 100 16.99 -44.50 10.51
CA SER A 100 17.18 -45.46 11.61
C SER A 100 17.83 -46.77 11.13
N ASN A 101 17.57 -47.17 9.88
CA ASN A 101 18.20 -48.33 9.25
C ASN A 101 19.65 -48.06 8.82
N SER A 102 20.04 -46.80 8.65
CA SER A 102 21.42 -46.42 8.36
C SER A 102 22.26 -46.49 9.64
N SER A 103 23.45 -47.09 9.59
CA SER A 103 24.34 -47.34 10.74
C SER A 103 24.92 -46.08 11.42
N ARG A 104 24.37 -44.89 11.13
CA ARG A 104 24.88 -43.56 11.49
C ARG A 104 23.98 -42.89 12.55
N VAL A 105 23.64 -43.64 13.58
CA VAL A 105 22.60 -43.35 14.59
C VAL A 105 22.84 -42.06 15.39
N GLN A 106 24.08 -41.61 15.63
CA GLN A 106 24.33 -40.40 16.43
C GLN A 106 24.05 -39.08 15.70
N ASN A 107 24.12 -39.06 14.37
CA ASN A 107 23.77 -37.88 13.56
C ASN A 107 22.31 -37.90 13.08
N ALA A 108 21.67 -39.08 13.14
CA ALA A 108 20.31 -39.33 12.72
C ALA A 108 19.29 -38.41 13.41
N THR A 109 19.34 -38.30 14.73
CA THR A 109 18.33 -37.56 15.51
C THR A 109 18.33 -36.06 15.22
N ARG A 110 19.52 -35.46 15.02
CA ARG A 110 19.65 -34.03 14.66
C ARG A 110 19.20 -33.75 13.23
N VAL A 111 19.53 -34.65 12.29
CA VAL A 111 19.08 -34.53 10.90
C VAL A 111 17.57 -34.69 10.84
N LEU A 112 17.00 -35.67 11.54
CA LEU A 112 15.56 -35.92 11.59
C LEU A 112 14.78 -34.75 12.18
N SER A 113 15.24 -34.16 13.29
CA SER A 113 14.57 -32.99 13.88
C SER A 113 14.62 -31.77 12.94
N SER A 114 15.76 -31.56 12.26
CA SER A 114 15.89 -30.48 11.28
C SER A 114 14.98 -30.68 10.07
N VAL A 115 14.86 -31.91 9.58
CA VAL A 115 13.96 -32.26 8.46
C VAL A 115 12.50 -32.06 8.86
N LYS A 116 12.10 -32.50 10.05
CA LYS A 116 10.74 -32.31 10.58
C LYS A 116 10.39 -30.83 10.66
N GLN A 117 11.23 -30.01 11.31
CA GLN A 117 10.99 -28.57 11.44
C GLN A 117 10.85 -27.90 10.06
N ARG A 118 11.72 -28.25 9.13
CA ARG A 118 11.71 -27.66 7.79
C ARG A 118 10.53 -28.14 6.94
N HIS A 119 10.08 -29.38 7.13
CA HIS A 119 8.86 -29.89 6.52
C HIS A 119 7.63 -29.11 7.00
N ASP A 120 7.52 -28.87 8.30
CA ASP A 120 6.45 -28.06 8.88
C ASP A 120 6.46 -26.63 8.31
N ASP A 121 7.65 -26.06 8.10
CA ASP A 121 7.78 -24.74 7.48
C ASP A 121 7.36 -24.74 6.00
N VAL A 122 7.67 -25.79 5.23
CA VAL A 122 7.20 -25.89 3.84
C VAL A 122 5.69 -26.13 3.75
N LYS A 123 5.10 -26.85 4.71
CA LYS A 123 3.64 -26.97 4.83
C LYS A 123 2.99 -25.60 5.07
N LYS A 124 3.57 -24.76 5.92
CA LYS A 124 3.11 -23.37 6.10
C LYS A 124 3.21 -22.58 4.80
N ILE A 125 4.32 -22.71 4.05
CA ILE A 125 4.48 -22.04 2.76
C ILE A 125 3.41 -22.49 1.76
N ALA A 126 3.10 -23.79 1.68
CA ALA A 126 2.05 -24.31 0.81
C ALA A 126 0.68 -23.70 1.16
N LYS A 127 0.35 -23.64 2.45
CA LYS A 127 -0.86 -22.96 2.93
C LYS A 127 -0.87 -21.47 2.57
N THR A 128 0.26 -20.77 2.73
CA THR A 128 0.40 -19.37 2.33
C THR A 128 0.21 -19.18 0.83
N ILE A 129 0.70 -20.10 -0.02
CA ILE A 129 0.48 -20.04 -1.48
C ILE A 129 -1.00 -20.16 -1.82
N GLU A 130 -1.73 -21.06 -1.16
CA GLU A 130 -3.18 -21.21 -1.32
C GLU A 130 -3.93 -19.94 -0.90
N GLU A 131 -3.55 -19.37 0.25
CA GLU A 131 -4.06 -18.11 0.76
C GLU A 131 -3.80 -16.93 -0.20
N LEU A 132 -2.60 -16.86 -0.79
CA LEU A 132 -2.25 -15.86 -1.81
C LEU A 132 -3.08 -16.03 -3.08
N ALA A 133 -3.33 -17.27 -3.51
CA ALA A 133 -4.14 -17.54 -4.69
C ALA A 133 -5.57 -17.02 -4.51
N ALA A 134 -6.17 -17.23 -3.34
CA ALA A 134 -7.48 -16.69 -3.00
C ALA A 134 -7.50 -15.14 -3.02
N LEU A 135 -6.48 -14.50 -2.44
CA LEU A 135 -6.34 -13.04 -2.47
C LEU A 135 -6.17 -12.48 -3.89
N ILE A 136 -5.34 -13.13 -4.72
CA ILE A 136 -5.11 -12.73 -6.12
C ILE A 136 -6.41 -12.86 -6.92
N GLN A 137 -7.20 -13.90 -6.67
CA GLN A 137 -8.51 -14.07 -7.30
C GLN A 137 -9.46 -12.93 -6.91
N GLU A 138 -9.57 -12.64 -5.61
CA GLU A 138 -10.42 -11.54 -5.11
C GLU A 138 -9.98 -10.15 -5.64
N LEU A 139 -8.67 -9.95 -5.83
CA LEU A 139 -8.13 -8.74 -6.45
C LEU A 139 -8.36 -8.69 -7.96
N SER A 140 -8.39 -9.85 -8.64
CA SER A 140 -8.66 -9.91 -10.08
C SER A 140 -10.08 -9.44 -10.38
N GLU A 141 -11.05 -9.88 -9.57
CA GLU A 141 -12.44 -9.39 -9.67
C GLU A 141 -12.55 -7.88 -9.44
N LEU A 142 -11.75 -7.33 -8.52
CA LEU A 142 -11.76 -5.89 -8.22
C LEU A 142 -11.08 -5.03 -9.29
N VAL A 143 -10.15 -5.61 -10.05
CA VAL A 143 -9.35 -4.92 -11.07
C VAL A 143 -9.93 -5.09 -12.48
N ASP A 144 -10.63 -6.20 -12.78
CA ASP A 144 -11.21 -6.48 -14.10
C ASP A 144 -12.45 -5.61 -14.40
N GLU A 145 -13.05 -4.98 -13.39
CA GLU A 145 -14.02 -3.90 -13.60
C GLU A 145 -13.32 -2.58 -14.00
N GLN A 146 -12.93 -2.45 -15.28
CA GLN A 146 -13.16 -1.24 -16.10
C GLN A 146 -12.47 -1.27 -17.48
N GLN A 147 -13.27 -1.06 -18.52
CA GLN A 147 -12.89 -0.40 -19.77
C GLN A 147 -13.48 1.03 -19.87
N VAL A 148 -14.04 1.59 -18.79
CA VAL A 148 -14.84 2.83 -18.86
C VAL A 148 -14.20 3.96 -18.05
N GLN A 149 -13.95 5.07 -18.77
CA GLN A 149 -13.50 6.41 -18.36
C GLN A 149 -12.01 6.64 -18.08
N LEU A 150 -11.17 6.43 -19.09
CA LEU A 150 -9.90 7.16 -19.18
C LEU A 150 -10.12 8.64 -19.57
N ASP A 151 -11.07 8.93 -20.47
CA ASP A 151 -11.40 10.30 -20.92
C ASP A 151 -11.75 11.24 -19.75
N SER A 152 -12.57 10.79 -18.80
CA SER A 152 -12.97 11.63 -17.66
C SER A 152 -11.87 11.88 -16.63
N ILE A 153 -10.75 11.13 -16.70
CA ILE A 153 -9.58 11.34 -15.84
C ILE A 153 -8.67 12.40 -16.44
N GLU A 154 -8.48 12.41 -17.76
CA GLU A 154 -7.75 13.50 -18.44
C GLU A 154 -8.45 14.83 -18.15
N ASP A 155 -9.77 14.89 -18.29
CA ASP A 155 -10.58 16.06 -17.93
C ASP A 155 -10.42 16.45 -16.46
N ALA A 156 -10.37 15.47 -15.55
CA ALA A 156 -10.23 15.72 -14.12
C ALA A 156 -8.82 16.21 -13.73
N VAL A 157 -7.78 15.69 -14.37
CA VAL A 157 -6.38 16.11 -14.18
C VAL A 157 -6.18 17.51 -14.78
N GLU A 158 -6.75 17.78 -15.94
CA GLU A 158 -6.73 19.10 -16.58
C GLU A 158 -7.47 20.14 -15.73
N ALA A 159 -8.66 19.81 -15.22
CA ALA A 159 -9.38 20.64 -14.27
C ALA A 159 -8.57 20.90 -12.98
N SER A 160 -7.90 19.89 -12.44
CA SER A 160 -7.07 20.09 -11.23
C SER A 160 -5.85 20.96 -11.49
N ASN A 161 -5.18 20.82 -12.64
CA ASN A 161 -4.04 21.66 -13.01
C ASN A 161 -4.47 23.12 -13.20
N THR A 162 -5.61 23.34 -13.87
CA THR A 162 -6.18 24.69 -14.06
C THR A 162 -6.62 25.32 -12.72
N HIS A 163 -7.15 24.54 -11.77
CA HIS A 163 -7.47 25.02 -10.42
C HIS A 163 -6.22 25.42 -9.61
N VAL A 164 -5.12 24.66 -9.69
CA VAL A 164 -3.86 25.01 -9.02
C VAL A 164 -3.26 26.28 -9.62
N GLN A 165 -3.27 26.40 -10.95
CA GLN A 165 -2.76 27.58 -11.65
C GLN A 165 -3.57 28.84 -11.29
N SER A 166 -4.91 28.74 -11.31
CA SER A 166 -5.78 29.86 -10.92
C SER A 166 -5.66 30.21 -9.43
N ALA A 167 -5.49 29.23 -8.54
CA ALA A 167 -5.21 29.49 -7.13
C ALA A 167 -3.88 30.22 -6.91
N GLN A 168 -2.83 29.87 -7.66
CA GLN A 168 -1.54 30.55 -7.60
C GLN A 168 -1.64 32.02 -8.05
N VAL A 169 -2.41 32.29 -9.11
CA VAL A 169 -2.70 33.65 -9.59
C VAL A 169 -3.49 34.43 -8.53
N ALA A 170 -4.57 33.86 -7.99
CA ALA A 170 -5.40 34.51 -6.98
C ALA A 170 -4.62 34.83 -5.68
N ILE A 171 -3.70 33.94 -5.25
CA ILE A 171 -2.80 34.20 -4.13
C ILE A 171 -1.83 35.35 -4.46
N GLY A 172 -1.27 35.37 -5.67
CA GLY A 172 -0.40 36.45 -6.14
C GLY A 172 -1.11 37.81 -6.14
N GLU A 173 -2.31 37.87 -6.71
CA GLU A 173 -3.15 39.07 -6.72
C GLU A 173 -3.56 39.50 -5.30
N GLY A 174 -3.92 38.53 -4.44
CA GLY A 174 -4.24 38.77 -3.04
C GLY A 174 -3.08 39.40 -2.26
N ILE A 175 -1.83 38.99 -2.52
CA ILE A 175 -0.63 39.59 -1.93
C ILE A 175 -0.44 41.03 -2.42
N VAL A 176 -0.64 41.30 -3.71
CA VAL A 176 -0.51 42.65 -4.29
C VAL A 176 -1.59 43.59 -3.73
N LEU A 177 -2.84 43.12 -3.67
CA LEU A 177 -3.96 43.84 -3.07
C LEU A 177 -3.71 44.12 -1.58
N ALA A 178 -3.25 43.13 -0.82
CA ALA A 178 -2.90 43.30 0.59
C ALA A 178 -1.77 44.33 0.80
N LYS A 179 -0.74 44.32 -0.06
CA LYS A 179 0.34 45.32 -0.03
C LYS A 179 -0.17 46.74 -0.32
N LYS A 180 -1.05 46.90 -1.32
CA LYS A 180 -1.64 48.21 -1.66
C LYS A 180 -2.52 48.74 -0.53
N THR A 181 -3.35 47.89 0.06
CA THR A 181 -4.22 48.24 1.21
C THR A 181 -3.40 48.67 2.43
N ARG A 182 -2.28 48.00 2.71
CA ARG A 182 -1.36 48.43 3.80
C ARG A 182 -0.84 49.85 3.55
N LYS A 183 -0.39 50.17 2.33
CA LYS A 183 0.09 51.52 1.98
C LYS A 183 -1.01 52.57 2.15
N CYS A 184 -2.24 52.31 1.70
CA CYS A 184 -3.35 53.25 1.87
C CYS A 184 -3.66 53.52 3.35
N LYS A 185 -3.61 52.51 4.22
CA LYS A 185 -3.82 52.69 5.67
C LYS A 185 -2.84 53.71 6.28
N TRP A 186 -1.56 53.66 5.88
CA TRP A 186 -0.56 54.62 6.36
C TRP A 186 -0.84 56.06 5.89
N TRP A 187 -1.31 56.24 4.66
CA TRP A 187 -1.71 57.56 4.16
C TRP A 187 -2.90 58.13 4.94
N PHE A 188 -3.91 57.30 5.26
CA PHE A 188 -5.04 57.73 6.09
C PHE A 188 -4.60 58.10 7.52
N ILE A 189 -3.71 57.31 8.13
CA ILE A 189 -3.17 57.60 9.47
C ILE A 189 -2.38 58.93 9.45
N LEU A 190 -1.54 59.14 8.45
CA LEU A 190 -0.76 60.38 8.30
C LEU A 190 -1.68 61.59 8.13
N ALA A 191 -2.71 61.49 7.28
CA ALA A 191 -3.69 62.55 7.08
C ALA A 191 -4.46 62.88 8.37
N ALA A 192 -4.87 61.87 9.14
CA ALA A 192 -5.54 62.05 10.43
C ALA A 192 -4.63 62.74 11.47
N LEU A 193 -3.34 62.40 11.50
CA LEU A 193 -2.36 63.02 12.41
C LEU A 193 -2.15 64.50 12.10
N ILE A 194 -2.01 64.85 10.81
CA ILE A 194 -1.88 66.25 10.38
C ILE A 194 -3.12 67.05 10.79
N LEU A 195 -4.33 66.49 10.57
CA LEU A 195 -5.57 67.15 10.97
C LEU A 195 -5.63 67.41 12.49
N ALA A 196 -5.20 66.45 13.31
CA ALA A 196 -5.17 66.60 14.77
C ALA A 196 -4.21 67.72 15.22
N ILE A 197 -3.04 67.86 14.58
CA ILE A 197 -2.09 68.95 14.87
C ILE A 197 -2.71 70.31 14.55
N VAL A 198 -3.36 70.46 13.40
CA VAL A 198 -4.00 71.72 12.99
C VAL A 198 -5.05 72.14 14.02
N ILE A 199 -5.91 71.20 14.45
CA ILE A 199 -6.92 71.46 15.48
C ILE A 199 -6.25 71.87 16.80
N GLY A 200 -5.18 71.18 17.21
CA GLY A 200 -4.42 71.51 18.41
C GLY A 200 -3.81 72.91 18.39
N VAL A 201 -3.24 73.34 17.26
CA VAL A 201 -2.66 74.68 17.09
C VAL A 201 -3.74 75.76 17.14
N VAL A 202 -4.87 75.56 16.46
CA VAL A 202 -5.99 76.51 16.48
C VAL A 202 -6.55 76.68 17.89
N LEU A 203 -6.73 75.57 18.61
CA LEU A 203 -7.16 75.60 20.01
C LEU A 203 -6.12 76.29 20.89
N TYR A 204 -4.83 75.99 20.73
CA TYR A 204 -3.74 76.62 21.50
C TYR A 204 -3.70 78.14 21.26
N LEU A 205 -3.79 78.60 20.01
CA LEU A 205 -3.81 80.03 19.70
C LEU A 205 -5.05 80.73 20.28
N LYS A 206 -6.20 80.04 20.33
CA LYS A 206 -7.43 80.57 20.91
C LYS A 206 -7.43 80.57 22.45
N LEU A 207 -6.70 79.64 23.07
CA LEU A 207 -6.58 79.50 24.53
C LEU A 207 -5.37 80.23 25.10
N ARG A 208 -4.45 80.75 24.28
CA ARG A 208 -3.34 81.59 24.71
C ARG A 208 -3.92 82.93 25.19
N PRO A 209 -4.00 83.19 26.51
CA PRO A 209 -4.46 84.47 26.99
C PRO A 209 -3.42 85.53 26.60
N ASN A 210 -3.90 86.69 26.14
CA ASN A 210 -3.06 87.88 25.97
C ASN A 210 -2.50 88.33 27.32
#